data_AF-A0A914T077-F1
#
_entry.id   AF-A0A914T077-F1
#
_cell.length_a   1.000
_cell.length_b   1.000
_cell.length_c   1.000
_cell.angle_alpha   90.00
_cell.angle_beta   90.00
_cell.angle_gamma   90.00
#
_symmetry.space_group_name_H-M   'P 1'
#
loop_
_entity.id
_entity.type
_entity.pdbx_description
1 polymer ?
#
loop_
_entity_poly.entity_id
_entity_poly.type
_entity_poly.pdbx_seq_one_letter_code
_entity_poly.pdbx_strand_id
1 'polypeptide(L)'
;MEFFGRLQQFYENIKAIHHEQNKWRIITSSQINEVRESIDLRLRQIDIELRPEADNIETELRGIETQFFQLECERIKEKFRLLVAQLEKARRLMTERQIFLGLLQDFRKTIEQTIEISEQARSLPFNSDDTGEKLKKISNDLNDLQDKARTQSDRISDQQRRAEMTVTDFEHSVQKLNEAARAPTTALIGIEPEAVSVRFFLG
;
A
#
# COMPACT_ATOMS: atom_id res chain seq x y z
N MET A 1 -40.50 -9.31 2.12
CA MET A 1 -40.08 -8.12 1.34
C MET A 1 -38.75 -7.58 1.86
N GLU A 2 -38.52 -7.56 3.18
CA GLU A 2 -37.27 -7.08 3.79
C GLU A 2 -36.00 -7.83 3.35
N PHE A 3 -36.03 -9.16 3.31
CA PHE A 3 -34.90 -9.98 2.83
C PHE A 3 -34.38 -9.58 1.44
N PHE A 4 -35.27 -9.45 0.45
CA PHE A 4 -34.89 -9.08 -0.91
C PHE A 4 -34.35 -7.65 -0.99
N GLY A 5 -34.88 -6.73 -0.16
CA GLY A 5 -34.33 -5.38 -0.03
C GLY A 5 -32.90 -5.38 0.52
N ARG A 6 -32.63 -6.17 1.56
CA ARG A 6 -31.29 -6.35 2.13
C ARG A 6 -30.31 -6.98 1.14
N LEU A 7 -30.75 -8.01 0.41
CA LEU A 7 -29.97 -8.64 -0.65
C LEU A 7 -29.63 -7.66 -1.78
N GLN A 8 -30.59 -6.82 -2.18
CA GLN A 8 -30.36 -5.78 -3.18
C GLN A 8 -29.37 -4.72 -2.66
N GLN A 9 -29.51 -4.27 -1.41
CA GLN A 9 -28.58 -3.31 -0.81
C GLN A 9 -27.16 -3.89 -0.72
N PHE A 10 -27.03 -5.17 -0.34
CA PHE A 10 -25.74 -5.88 -0.30
C PHE A 10 -25.06 -5.90 -1.67
N TYR A 11 -25.83 -6.20 -2.73
CA TYR A 11 -25.36 -6.14 -4.11
C TYR A 11 -24.87 -4.75 -4.51
N GLU A 12 -25.65 -3.69 -4.25
CA GLU A 12 -25.25 -2.32 -4.59
C GLU A 12 -24.02 -1.86 -3.79
N ASN A 13 -23.88 -2.29 -2.53
CA ASN A 13 -22.69 -2.02 -1.73
C ASN A 13 -21.43 -2.63 -2.37
N ILE A 14 -21.48 -3.90 -2.79
CA ILE A 14 -20.36 -4.57 -3.48
C ILE A 14 -20.01 -3.87 -4.79
N LYS A 15 -21.03 -3.47 -5.56
CA LYS A 15 -20.84 -2.72 -6.81
C LYS A 15 -20.16 -1.37 -6.56
N ALA A 16 -20.57 -0.65 -5.52
CA ALA A 16 -19.95 0.62 -5.12
C ALA A 16 -18.49 0.42 -4.69
N ILE A 17 -18.20 -0.64 -3.93
CA ILE A 17 -16.83 -1.03 -3.54
C ILE A 17 -15.97 -1.24 -4.78
N HIS A 18 -16.43 -2.00 -5.77
CA HIS A 18 -15.68 -2.23 -7.00
C HIS A 18 -15.42 -0.94 -7.79
N HIS A 19 -16.42 -0.06 -7.89
CA HIS A 19 -16.26 1.22 -8.57
C HIS A 19 -15.19 2.09 -7.89
N GLU A 20 -15.18 2.12 -6.57
CA GLU A 20 -14.20 2.86 -5.78
C GLU A 20 -12.79 2.28 -5.91
N GLN A 21 -12.65 0.95 -5.87
CA GLN A 21 -11.36 0.27 -6.05
C GLN A 21 -10.67 0.61 -7.36
N ASN A 22 -11.44 0.82 -8.44
CA ASN A 22 -10.85 1.19 -9.72
C ASN A 22 -10.16 2.56 -9.67
N LYS A 23 -10.64 3.48 -8.83
CA LYS A 23 -10.03 4.81 -8.64
C LYS A 23 -8.66 4.73 -7.96
N TRP A 24 -8.43 3.70 -7.15
CA TRP A 24 -7.17 3.51 -6.44
C TRP A 24 -6.12 2.72 -7.22
N ARG A 25 -6.40 2.29 -8.45
CA ARG A 25 -5.43 1.55 -9.27
C ARG A 25 -4.22 2.42 -9.64
N ILE A 26 -4.45 3.70 -9.89
CA ILE A 26 -3.40 4.65 -10.30
C ILE A 26 -3.61 5.94 -9.52
N ILE A 27 -2.62 6.33 -8.73
CA ILE A 27 -2.65 7.55 -7.92
C ILE A 27 -1.32 8.31 -8.03
N THR A 28 -1.25 9.49 -7.41
CA THR A 28 -0.01 10.23 -7.18
C THR A 28 0.43 10.13 -5.71
N SER A 29 1.68 10.49 -5.44
CA SER A 29 2.29 10.42 -4.10
C SER A 29 1.60 11.37 -3.12
N SER A 30 1.03 12.47 -3.61
CA SER A 30 0.23 13.40 -2.81
C SER A 30 -1.09 12.80 -2.32
N GLN A 31 -1.64 11.80 -3.02
CA GLN A 31 -2.92 11.17 -2.68
C GLN A 31 -2.77 10.01 -1.70
N ILE A 32 -1.54 9.59 -1.37
CA ILE A 32 -1.28 8.39 -0.54
C ILE A 32 -2.07 8.43 0.77
N ASN A 33 -2.04 9.55 1.51
CA ASN A 33 -2.69 9.64 2.82
C ASN A 33 -4.22 9.53 2.70
N GLU A 34 -4.82 10.31 1.79
CA GLU A 34 -6.26 10.32 1.53
C GLU A 34 -6.76 8.92 1.10
N VAL A 35 -6.03 8.26 0.20
CA VAL A 35 -6.39 6.93 -0.29
C VAL A 35 -6.25 5.88 0.81
N ARG A 36 -5.21 5.97 1.66
CA ARG A 36 -5.06 5.08 2.82
C ARG A 36 -6.23 5.21 3.79
N GLU A 37 -6.61 6.44 4.14
CA GLU A 37 -7.74 6.70 5.04
C GLU A 37 -9.05 6.18 4.44
N SER A 38 -9.26 6.40 3.13
CA SER A 38 -10.44 5.88 2.42
C SER A 38 -10.48 4.35 2.40
N ILE A 39 -9.34 3.69 2.16
CA ILE A 39 -9.22 2.23 2.24
C ILE A 39 -9.53 1.75 3.66
N ASP A 40 -9.00 2.39 4.69
CA ASP A 40 -9.21 1.98 6.09
C ASP A 40 -10.67 2.11 6.51
N LEU A 41 -11.34 3.21 6.15
CA LEU A 41 -12.76 3.38 6.38
C LEU A 41 -13.57 2.26 5.71
N ARG A 42 -13.21 1.93 4.46
CA ARG A 42 -13.92 0.91 3.69
C ARG A 42 -13.68 -0.50 4.20
N LEU A 43 -12.45 -0.82 4.61
CA LEU A 43 -12.12 -2.09 5.26
C LEU A 43 -12.92 -2.27 6.56
N ARG A 44 -13.00 -1.22 7.39
CA ARG A 44 -13.82 -1.24 8.61
C ARG A 44 -15.30 -1.47 8.28
N GLN A 45 -15.83 -0.78 7.27
CA GLN A 45 -17.21 -1.00 6.85
C GLN A 45 -17.45 -2.45 6.39
N ILE A 46 -16.53 -3.02 5.61
CA ILE A 46 -16.62 -4.42 5.18
C ILE A 46 -16.64 -5.35 6.40
N ASP A 47 -15.71 -5.16 7.34
CA ASP A 47 -15.54 -6.06 8.49
C ASP A 47 -16.65 -5.94 9.54
N ILE A 48 -17.22 -4.76 9.73
CA ILE A 48 -18.21 -4.48 10.78
C ILE A 48 -19.65 -4.58 10.27
N GLU A 49 -19.92 -4.24 9.01
CA GLU A 49 -21.27 -4.20 8.45
C GLU A 49 -21.51 -5.31 7.43
N LEU A 50 -20.68 -5.38 6.38
CA LEU A 50 -21.00 -6.20 5.22
C LEU A 50 -20.75 -7.69 5.42
N ARG A 51 -19.69 -8.08 6.14
CA ARG A 51 -19.43 -9.49 6.44
C ARG A 51 -20.48 -10.08 7.39
N PRO A 52 -20.83 -9.43 8.51
CA PRO A 52 -21.95 -9.89 9.33
C PRO A 52 -23.28 -9.93 8.57
N GLU A 53 -23.53 -8.96 7.70
CA GLU A 53 -24.74 -8.95 6.87
C GLU A 53 -24.76 -10.13 5.88
N ALA A 54 -23.61 -10.50 5.31
CA ALA A 54 -23.51 -11.68 4.49
C ALA A 54 -23.86 -12.96 5.28
N ASP A 55 -23.35 -13.11 6.51
CA ASP A 55 -23.65 -14.26 7.37
C ASP A 55 -25.16 -14.34 7.72
N ASN A 56 -25.79 -13.18 7.95
CA ASN A 56 -27.23 -13.09 8.19
C ASN A 56 -28.04 -13.54 6.96
N ILE A 57 -27.73 -12.98 5.79
CA ILE A 57 -28.39 -13.34 4.52
C ILE A 57 -28.17 -14.83 4.20
N GLU A 58 -26.99 -15.38 4.44
CA GLU A 58 -26.71 -16.81 4.26
C GLU A 58 -27.58 -17.69 5.16
N THR A 59 -27.75 -17.28 6.42
CA THR A 59 -28.58 -17.99 7.38
C THR A 59 -30.05 -17.97 6.98
N GLU A 60 -30.57 -16.82 6.54
CA GLU A 60 -31.93 -16.70 6.02
C GLU A 60 -32.12 -17.54 4.75
N LEU A 61 -31.16 -17.54 3.82
CA LEU A 61 -31.19 -18.36 2.60
C LEU A 61 -31.20 -19.86 2.89
N ARG A 62 -30.52 -20.32 3.94
CA ARG A 62 -30.53 -21.72 4.39
C ARG A 62 -31.87 -22.13 4.99
N GLY A 63 -32.56 -21.20 5.66
CA GLY A 63 -33.87 -21.43 6.27
C GLY A 63 -35.04 -21.50 5.28
N ILE A 64 -34.83 -21.21 3.99
CA ILE A 64 -35.89 -21.31 2.98
C ILE A 64 -36.17 -22.78 2.67
N GLU A 65 -37.27 -23.31 3.20
CA GLU A 65 -37.81 -24.62 2.85
C GLU A 65 -38.34 -24.62 1.41
N THR A 66 -37.83 -25.52 0.57
CA THR A 66 -38.10 -25.50 -0.87
C THR A 66 -38.74 -26.80 -1.33
N GLN A 67 -40.06 -26.82 -1.45
CA GLN A 67 -40.79 -27.94 -2.06
C GLN A 67 -41.26 -27.63 -3.50
N PHE A 68 -41.40 -26.35 -3.90
CA PHE A 68 -41.88 -25.97 -5.24
C PHE A 68 -40.95 -25.03 -6.05
N PHE A 69 -39.89 -24.45 -5.45
CA PHE A 69 -38.98 -23.49 -6.10
C PHE A 69 -37.49 -23.80 -5.85
N GLN A 70 -37.13 -25.07 -5.80
CA GLN A 70 -35.77 -25.51 -5.47
C GLN A 70 -34.71 -24.92 -6.41
N LEU A 71 -34.95 -24.98 -7.73
CA LEU A 71 -33.98 -24.51 -8.73
C LEU A 71 -33.74 -22.99 -8.63
N GLU A 72 -34.80 -22.20 -8.46
CA GLU A 72 -34.70 -20.75 -8.30
C GLU A 72 -33.97 -20.39 -7.01
N CYS A 73 -34.25 -21.09 -5.92
CA CYS A 73 -33.57 -20.87 -4.64
C CYS A 73 -32.10 -21.23 -4.71
N GLU A 74 -31.73 -22.36 -5.34
CA GLU A 74 -30.32 -22.71 -5.56
C GLU A 74 -29.62 -21.68 -6.44
N ARG A 75 -30.29 -21.14 -7.47
CA ARG A 75 -29.73 -20.06 -8.30
C ARG A 75 -29.48 -18.77 -7.49
N ILE A 76 -30.38 -18.43 -6.56
CA ILE A 76 -30.20 -17.27 -5.68
C ILE A 76 -29.02 -17.51 -4.73
N LYS A 77 -28.95 -18.69 -4.09
CA LYS A 77 -27.83 -19.06 -3.22
C LYS A 77 -26.50 -18.99 -3.95
N GLU A 78 -26.43 -19.49 -5.17
CA GLU A 78 -25.20 -19.47 -5.95
C GLU A 78 -24.77 -18.04 -6.31
N LYS A 79 -25.70 -17.21 -6.78
CA LYS A 79 -25.41 -15.79 -7.02
C LYS A 79 -24.96 -15.07 -5.74
N PHE A 80 -25.57 -15.39 -4.61
CA PHE A 80 -25.17 -14.82 -3.33
C PHE A 80 -23.75 -15.25 -2.92
N ARG A 81 -23.39 -16.54 -3.08
CA ARG A 81 -22.02 -17.02 -2.83
C ARG A 81 -21.00 -16.28 -3.70
N LEU A 82 -21.32 -16.03 -4.97
CA LEU A 82 -20.47 -15.25 -5.86
C LEU A 82 -20.28 -13.81 -5.36
N LEU A 83 -21.33 -13.17 -4.82
CA LEU A 83 -21.24 -11.84 -4.22
C LEU A 83 -20.34 -11.82 -2.98
N VAL A 84 -20.48 -12.81 -2.09
CA VAL A 84 -19.59 -12.94 -0.92
C VAL A 84 -18.14 -13.15 -1.34
N ALA A 85 -17.90 -14.00 -2.35
CA ALA A 85 -16.55 -14.21 -2.89
C ALA A 85 -15.96 -12.94 -3.50
N GLN A 86 -16.77 -12.11 -4.17
CA GLN A 86 -16.37 -10.80 -4.69
C GLN A 86 -16.03 -9.82 -3.58
N LEU A 87 -16.84 -9.75 -2.52
CA LEU A 87 -16.57 -8.93 -1.33
C LEU A 87 -15.23 -9.31 -0.69
N GLU A 88 -14.98 -10.61 -0.49
CA GLU A 88 -13.72 -11.09 0.10
C GLU A 88 -12.51 -10.84 -0.80
N LYS A 89 -12.67 -10.98 -2.12
CA LYS A 89 -11.62 -10.59 -3.08
C LYS A 89 -11.32 -9.10 -2.99
N ALA A 90 -12.36 -8.27 -2.95
CA ALA A 90 -12.23 -6.82 -2.84
C ALA A 90 -11.50 -6.43 -1.54
N ARG A 91 -11.92 -7.01 -0.40
CA ARG A 91 -11.29 -6.81 0.90
C ARG A 91 -9.80 -7.16 0.87
N ARG A 92 -9.43 -8.34 0.35
CA ARG A 92 -8.01 -8.76 0.22
C ARG A 92 -7.20 -7.74 -0.58
N LEU A 93 -7.70 -7.30 -1.74
CA LEU A 93 -7.01 -6.32 -2.56
C LEU A 93 -6.80 -4.98 -1.82
N MET A 94 -7.78 -4.53 -1.05
CA MET A 94 -7.66 -3.34 -0.20
C MET A 94 -6.59 -3.50 0.88
N THR A 95 -6.52 -4.67 1.52
CA THR A 95 -5.46 -4.97 2.49
C THR A 95 -4.07 -4.91 1.85
N GLU A 96 -3.89 -5.52 0.68
CA GLU A 96 -2.62 -5.47 -0.06
C GLU A 96 -2.24 -4.01 -0.43
N ARG A 97 -3.21 -3.19 -0.83
CA ARG A 97 -3.01 -1.75 -1.10
C ARG A 97 -2.64 -0.95 0.14
N GLN A 98 -3.24 -1.24 1.29
CA GLN A 98 -2.86 -0.60 2.56
C GLN A 98 -1.39 -0.88 2.92
N ILE A 99 -0.96 -2.14 2.77
CA ILE A 99 0.44 -2.54 3.00
C ILE A 99 1.36 -1.80 2.01
N PHE A 100 1.01 -1.78 0.72
CA PHE A 100 1.79 -1.09 -0.31
C PHE A 100 2.00 0.39 0.02
N LEU A 101 0.92 1.09 0.35
CA LEU A 101 0.96 2.52 0.66
C LEU A 101 1.73 2.80 1.96
N GLY A 102 1.66 1.90 2.94
CA GLY A 102 2.49 1.96 4.14
C GLY A 102 3.99 1.85 3.83
N LEU A 103 4.38 0.90 2.97
CA LEU A 103 5.77 0.74 2.53
C LEU A 103 6.31 1.99 1.83
N LEU A 104 5.50 2.62 0.97
CA LEU A 104 5.89 3.86 0.29
C LEU A 104 6.13 5.01 1.27
N GLN A 105 5.32 5.14 2.32
CA GLN A 105 5.54 6.14 3.36
C GLN A 105 6.79 5.86 4.18
N ASP A 106 7.05 4.61 4.55
CA ASP A 106 8.25 4.25 5.30
C ASP A 106 9.52 4.39 4.45
N PHE A 107 9.42 4.20 3.14
CA PHE A 107 10.50 4.53 2.22
C PHE A 107 10.73 6.03 2.15
N ARG A 108 9.67 6.84 2.04
CA ARG A 108 9.76 8.30 2.07
C ARG A 108 10.48 8.82 3.32
N LYS A 109 10.17 8.29 4.49
CA LYS A 109 10.89 8.63 5.74
C LYS A 109 12.39 8.31 5.64
N THR A 110 12.74 7.19 5.02
CA THR A 110 14.15 6.79 4.80
C THR A 110 14.86 7.77 3.86
N ILE A 111 14.17 8.27 2.83
CA ILE A 111 14.70 9.33 1.95
C ILE A 111 14.92 10.62 2.75
N GLU A 112 13.94 11.05 3.52
CA GLU A 112 14.02 12.27 4.34
C GLU A 112 15.18 12.19 5.35
N GLN A 113 15.35 11.06 6.01
CA GLN A 113 16.50 10.78 6.89
C GLN A 113 17.84 10.82 6.14
N THR A 114 17.90 10.25 4.94
CA THR A 114 19.12 10.26 4.12
C THR A 114 19.51 11.68 3.72
N ILE A 115 18.53 12.50 3.33
CA ILE A 115 18.74 13.91 3.00
C ILE A 115 19.27 14.67 4.23
N GLU A 116 18.62 14.51 5.38
CA GLU A 116 19.00 15.19 6.62
C GLU A 116 20.46 14.87 7.03
N ILE A 117 20.83 13.59 7.05
CA ILE A 117 22.20 13.16 7.38
C ILE A 117 23.21 13.67 6.34
N SER A 118 22.83 13.69 5.07
CA SER A 118 23.69 14.21 4.00
C SER A 118 23.92 15.72 4.14
N GLU A 119 22.92 16.48 4.56
CA GLU A 119 23.05 17.92 4.85
C GLU A 119 23.92 18.18 6.09
N GLN A 120 23.75 17.37 7.15
CA GLN A 120 24.62 17.42 8.32
C GLN A 120 26.09 17.22 7.93
N ALA A 121 26.38 16.23 7.07
CA ALA A 121 27.72 15.97 6.56
C ALA A 121 28.34 17.19 5.87
N ARG A 122 27.57 17.88 5.02
CA ARG A 122 28.03 19.09 4.31
C ARG A 122 28.27 20.29 5.21
N SER A 123 27.61 20.34 6.37
CA SER A 123 27.72 21.44 7.33
C SER A 123 28.91 21.32 8.30
N LEU A 124 29.61 20.19 8.30
CA LEU A 124 30.72 19.96 9.24
C LEU A 124 31.94 20.83 8.90
N PRO A 125 32.52 21.54 9.88
CA PRO A 125 33.75 22.29 9.68
C PRO A 125 34.93 21.33 9.50
N PHE A 126 35.72 21.53 8.44
CA PHE A 126 36.88 20.70 8.10
C PHE A 126 38.06 20.79 9.10
N ASN A 127 38.00 21.71 10.07
CA ASN A 127 39.16 22.12 10.87
C ASN A 127 39.06 21.77 12.37
N SER A 128 38.25 20.77 12.76
CA SER A 128 38.16 20.33 14.16
C SER A 128 38.68 18.89 14.34
N ASP A 129 39.36 18.62 15.46
CA ASP A 129 39.89 17.28 15.81
C ASP A 129 38.78 16.20 15.86
N ASP A 130 37.53 16.61 16.07
CA ASP A 130 36.35 15.74 16.20
C ASP A 130 35.63 15.50 14.84
N THR A 131 36.10 16.14 13.77
CA THR A 131 35.48 16.04 12.44
C THR A 131 35.61 14.62 11.87
N GLY A 132 36.74 13.94 12.09
CA GLY A 132 36.97 12.59 11.57
C GLY A 132 36.02 11.52 12.15
N GLU A 133 35.77 11.56 13.46
CA GLU A 133 34.89 10.60 14.13
C GLU A 133 33.41 10.81 13.75
N LYS A 134 32.98 12.08 13.65
CA LYS A 134 31.64 12.44 13.15
C LYS A 134 31.40 11.99 11.72
N LEU A 135 32.38 12.17 10.84
CA LEU A 135 32.29 11.74 9.45
C LEU A 135 32.20 10.22 9.33
N LYS A 136 32.96 9.48 10.15
CA LYS A 136 32.86 8.01 10.21
C LYS A 136 31.47 7.56 10.64
N LYS A 137 30.89 8.20 11.65
CA LYS A 137 29.51 7.91 12.11
C LYS A 137 28.49 8.17 11.00
N ILE A 138 28.55 9.35 10.36
CA ILE A 138 27.68 9.71 9.24
C ILE A 138 27.80 8.70 8.09
N SER A 139 29.01 8.27 7.76
CA SER A 139 29.22 7.26 6.72
C SER A 139 28.55 5.93 7.06
N ASN A 140 28.60 5.50 8.32
CA ASN A 140 27.90 4.29 8.76
C ASN A 140 26.38 4.46 8.67
N ASP A 141 25.85 5.59 9.17
CA ASP A 141 24.42 5.87 9.17
C ASP A 141 23.86 5.92 7.72
N LEU A 142 24.61 6.50 6.78
CA LEU A 142 24.23 6.54 5.36
C LEU A 142 24.24 5.15 4.72
N ASN A 143 25.23 4.30 5.05
CA ASN A 143 25.28 2.92 4.56
C ASN A 143 24.07 2.12 5.08
N ASP A 144 23.74 2.24 6.37
CA ASP A 144 22.59 1.56 6.99
C ASP A 144 21.26 2.01 6.33
N LEU A 145 21.10 3.31 6.07
CA LEU A 145 19.93 3.84 5.38
C LEU A 145 19.85 3.36 3.92
N GLN A 146 20.98 3.21 3.25
CA GLN A 146 21.04 2.70 1.87
C GLN A 146 20.64 1.23 1.81
N ASP A 147 21.12 0.38 2.73
CA ASP A 147 20.72 -1.02 2.82
C ASP A 147 19.24 -1.18 3.20
N LYS A 148 18.75 -0.32 4.09
CA LYS A 148 17.32 -0.23 4.40
C LYS A 148 16.50 0.16 3.17
N ALA A 149 16.94 1.16 2.41
CA ALA A 149 16.27 1.60 1.19
C ALA A 149 16.22 0.51 0.11
N ARG A 150 17.31 -0.28 -0.05
CA ARG A 150 17.33 -1.45 -0.95
C ARG A 150 16.30 -2.50 -0.53
N THR A 151 16.28 -2.85 0.75
CA THR A 151 15.30 -3.81 1.29
C THR A 151 13.86 -3.33 1.10
N GLN A 152 13.61 -2.04 1.31
CA GLN A 152 12.29 -1.44 1.09
C GLN A 152 11.92 -1.41 -0.40
N SER A 153 12.85 -1.11 -1.29
CA SER A 153 12.67 -1.13 -2.74
C SER A 153 12.16 -2.49 -3.23
N ASP A 154 12.84 -3.57 -2.84
CA ASP A 154 12.44 -4.92 -3.25
C ASP A 154 11.02 -5.26 -2.77
N ARG A 155 10.73 -4.93 -1.50
CA ARG A 155 9.38 -5.12 -0.92
C ARG A 155 8.32 -4.29 -1.63
N ILE A 156 8.63 -3.04 -2.00
CA ILE A 156 7.73 -2.15 -2.73
C ILE A 156 7.40 -2.75 -4.10
N SER A 157 8.40 -3.23 -4.85
CA SER A 157 8.18 -3.84 -6.17
C SER A 157 7.31 -5.11 -6.10
N ASP A 158 7.54 -5.97 -5.11
CA ASP A 158 6.71 -7.17 -4.90
C ASP A 158 5.28 -6.81 -4.49
N GLN A 159 5.16 -5.85 -3.57
CA GLN A 159 3.86 -5.44 -3.03
C GLN A 159 3.03 -4.65 -4.06
N GLN A 160 3.66 -3.91 -4.97
CA GLN A 160 3.00 -3.19 -6.06
C GLN A 160 2.14 -4.14 -6.90
N ARG A 161 2.67 -5.33 -7.21
CA ARG A 161 1.96 -6.35 -8.00
C ARG A 161 0.76 -6.92 -7.25
N ARG A 162 0.92 -7.23 -5.96
CA ARG A 162 -0.16 -7.76 -5.11
C ARG A 162 -1.28 -6.75 -4.91
N ALA A 163 -0.92 -5.47 -4.80
CA ALA A 163 -1.84 -4.36 -4.62
C ALA A 163 -2.57 -3.96 -5.92
N GLU A 164 -2.12 -4.45 -7.09
CA GLU A 164 -2.61 -4.01 -8.41
C GLU A 164 -2.75 -2.48 -8.46
N MET A 165 -1.67 -1.79 -8.07
CA MET A 165 -1.68 -0.36 -7.81
C MET A 165 -0.38 0.29 -8.28
N THR A 166 -0.46 1.50 -8.81
CA THR A 166 0.69 2.29 -9.27
C THR A 166 0.65 3.70 -8.68
N VAL A 167 1.80 4.17 -8.20
CA VAL A 167 2.01 5.56 -7.80
C VAL A 167 2.95 6.21 -8.81
N THR A 168 2.38 7.04 -9.68
CA THR A 168 3.00 7.43 -10.97
C THR A 168 4.21 8.36 -10.84
N ASP A 169 4.30 9.14 -9.78
CA ASP A 169 5.34 10.15 -9.54
C ASP A 169 6.36 9.71 -8.48
N PHE A 170 6.29 8.46 -8.00
CA PHE A 170 7.14 7.99 -6.91
C PHE A 170 8.61 7.80 -7.33
N GLU A 171 8.87 7.62 -8.62
CA GLU A 171 10.23 7.53 -9.19
C GLU A 171 11.07 8.80 -8.90
N HIS A 172 10.44 9.98 -8.89
CA HIS A 172 11.11 11.22 -8.50
C HIS A 172 11.65 11.18 -7.06
N SER A 173 10.97 10.47 -6.15
CA SER A 173 11.42 10.31 -4.78
C SER A 173 12.68 9.42 -4.72
N VAL A 174 12.73 8.37 -5.53
CA VAL A 174 13.90 7.49 -5.66
C VAL A 174 15.10 8.25 -6.25
N GLN A 175 14.87 9.12 -7.22
CA GLN A 175 15.93 9.97 -7.77
C GLN A 175 16.53 10.88 -6.69
N LYS A 176 15.70 11.54 -5.88
CA LYS A 176 16.16 12.38 -4.76
C LYS A 176 17.01 11.61 -3.75
N LEU A 177 16.66 10.36 -3.45
CA LEU A 177 17.47 9.49 -2.59
C LEU A 177 18.88 9.29 -3.16
N ASN A 178 18.97 8.93 -4.44
CA ASN A 178 20.25 8.69 -5.10
C ASN A 178 21.11 9.96 -5.17
N GLU A 179 20.50 11.11 -5.40
CA GLU A 179 21.19 12.42 -5.37
C GLU A 179 21.70 12.77 -3.97
N ALA A 180 20.88 12.56 -2.94
CA ALA A 180 21.25 12.82 -1.55
C ALA A 180 22.41 11.93 -1.10
N ALA A 181 22.33 10.62 -1.36
CA ALA A 181 23.35 9.64 -0.96
C ALA A 181 24.70 9.84 -1.67
N ARG A 182 24.73 10.44 -2.87
CA ARG A 182 25.97 10.68 -3.63
C ARG A 182 26.88 11.75 -3.03
N ALA A 183 26.30 12.85 -2.52
CA ALA A 183 27.07 14.04 -2.19
C ALA A 183 28.05 13.91 -1.00
N PRO A 184 27.74 13.19 0.09
CA PRO A 184 28.69 13.00 1.20
C PRO A 184 29.78 11.99 0.85
N THR A 185 29.44 10.91 0.14
CA THR A 185 30.29 9.74 -0.06
C THR A 185 31.45 10.01 -1.03
N THR A 186 31.21 10.77 -2.10
CA THR A 186 32.26 11.21 -3.03
C THR A 186 33.23 12.21 -2.38
N ALA A 187 32.74 13.05 -1.46
CA ALA A 187 33.56 14.03 -0.74
C ALA A 187 34.38 13.41 0.42
N LEU A 188 33.98 12.25 0.93
CA LEU A 188 34.56 11.62 2.12
C LEU A 188 35.50 10.45 1.85
N ILE A 189 35.24 9.67 0.80
CA ILE A 189 35.88 8.35 0.62
C ILE A 189 36.38 8.12 -0.82
N GLY A 190 35.99 8.97 -1.77
CA GLY A 190 36.34 8.82 -3.19
C GLY A 190 35.68 7.61 -3.88
N ILE A 191 34.70 6.97 -3.24
CA ILE A 191 33.95 5.81 -3.75
C ILE A 191 32.50 6.25 -4.00
N GLU A 192 32.00 6.04 -5.21
CA GLU A 192 30.58 6.28 -5.51
C GLU A 192 29.71 5.20 -4.85
N PRO A 193 28.66 5.57 -4.08
CA PRO A 193 27.73 4.62 -3.52
C PRO A 193 26.88 4.01 -4.63
N GLU A 194 26.70 2.68 -4.59
CA GLU A 194 25.90 1.95 -5.55
C GLU A 194 24.43 2.43 -5.53
N ALA A 195 23.95 2.94 -6.66
CA ALA A 195 22.61 3.53 -6.76
C ALA A 195 21.49 2.56 -6.32
N VAL A 196 20.53 3.09 -5.56
CA VAL A 196 19.28 2.38 -5.26
C VAL A 196 18.39 2.48 -6.49
N SER A 197 18.10 1.34 -7.12
CA SER A 197 17.13 1.25 -8.21
C SER A 197 15.84 0.63 -7.68
N VAL A 198 14.73 1.35 -7.83
CA VAL A 198 13.39 0.78 -7.67
C VAL A 198 12.84 0.55 -9.06
N ARG A 199 12.54 -0.70 -9.41
CA ARG A 199 11.82 -1.00 -10.65
C ARG A 199 10.32 -0.84 -10.39
N PHE A 200 9.78 0.30 -10.77
CA PHE A 200 8.33 0.46 -10.87
C PHE A 200 7.85 -0.24 -12.12
N PHE A 201 6.87 -1.13 -11.97
CA PHE A 201 6.14 -1.65 -13.12
C PHE A 201 5.16 -0.57 -13.57
N LEU A 202 5.31 -0.11 -14.81
CA LEU A 202 4.28 0.66 -15.49
C LEU A 202 3.14 -0.32 -15.82
N GLY A 203 1.98 -0.13 -15.19
CA GLY A 203 0.80 -0.97 -15.36
C GLY A 203 -0.16 -0.54 -16.45
#